data_AF-A0A4U2ZYP8-F1
#
_entry.id   AF-A0A4U2ZYP8-F1
#
_cell.length_a   1.000
_cell.length_b   1.000
_cell.length_c   1.000
_cell.angle_alpha   90.00
_cell.angle_beta   90.00
_cell.angle_gamma   90.00
#
_symmetry.space_group_name_H-M   'P 1'
#
loop_
_entity.id
_entity.type
_entity.pdbx_description
1 polymer ?
#
loop_
_entity_poly.entity_id
_entity_poly.type
_entity_poly.pdbx_seq_one_letter_code
_entity_poly.pdbx_strand_id
1 'polypeptide(L)'
;MANEMNNLVVRLSLDNVNFRQGIANSGRAVRTLQSELKSVSTGMGGFASASQQTQAKMDTLSRLIDAQKEKVKALRQAYDQNKAKLGENDAATQRYASQVNKAVADLNRFENELKQVNKQAEQKGMDKLNNSLKSLQAEFQSITTGMGGFSNATEQTRAKVDVLSRTVDKQKEKIRELQQAYNRAKTEEGEASQSAQRYAEQIHRATSELNRFESQLQQANRELDQQGNRLLNFGNRMEAMGNHLQNAG
;
A
#
# COMPACT_ATOMS: atom_id res chain seq x y z
N MET A 1 -28.79 28.40 -46.41
CA MET A 1 -30.05 28.51 -45.64
C MET A 1 -30.67 27.13 -45.30
N ALA A 2 -31.29 26.38 -46.22
CA ALA A 2 -31.95 25.09 -45.88
C ALA A 2 -30.97 23.93 -45.60
N ASN A 3 -29.87 23.82 -46.36
CA ASN A 3 -28.86 22.77 -46.17
C ASN A 3 -28.01 22.96 -44.90
N GLU A 4 -27.82 24.20 -44.42
CA GLU A 4 -27.07 24.46 -43.19
C GLU A 4 -27.90 24.14 -41.95
N MET A 5 -29.20 24.49 -41.93
CA MET A 5 -30.09 24.12 -40.82
C MET A 5 -30.29 22.61 -40.72
N ASN A 6 -30.43 21.90 -41.84
CA ASN A 6 -30.61 20.45 -41.82
C ASN A 6 -29.34 19.73 -41.33
N ASN A 7 -28.16 20.21 -41.74
CA ASN A 7 -26.88 19.68 -41.26
C ASN A 7 -26.61 20.01 -39.78
N LEU A 8 -27.07 21.17 -39.30
CA LEU A 8 -26.97 21.55 -37.89
C LEU A 8 -27.88 20.69 -37.00
N VAL A 9 -29.11 20.43 -37.42
CA VAL A 9 -30.08 19.57 -36.71
C VAL A 9 -29.63 18.12 -36.69
N VAL A 10 -29.06 17.61 -37.79
CA VAL A 10 -28.52 16.24 -37.89
C VAL A 10 -27.26 16.08 -37.02
N ARG A 11 -26.32 17.03 -37.05
CA ARG A 11 -25.16 17.04 -36.12
C ARG A 11 -25.61 17.17 -34.67
N LEU A 12 -26.61 18.01 -34.37
CA LEU A 12 -27.18 18.14 -33.02
C LEU A 12 -27.74 16.83 -32.49
N SER A 13 -28.48 16.11 -33.33
CA SER A 13 -29.09 14.83 -32.97
C SER A 13 -28.03 13.74 -32.80
N LEU A 14 -27.01 13.71 -33.66
CA LEU A 14 -25.90 12.76 -33.55
C LEU A 14 -25.05 13.00 -32.30
N ASP A 15 -24.73 14.26 -31.98
CA ASP A 15 -23.99 14.61 -30.78
C ASP A 15 -24.78 14.24 -29.52
N ASN A 16 -26.09 14.53 -29.48
CA ASN A 16 -26.95 14.19 -28.35
C ASN A 16 -27.10 12.66 -28.18
N VAL A 17 -27.21 11.91 -29.26
CA VAL A 17 -27.29 10.43 -29.23
C VAL A 17 -25.98 9.80 -28.74
N ASN A 18 -24.83 10.21 -29.29
CA ASN A 18 -23.52 9.74 -28.84
C ASN A 18 -23.28 10.06 -27.36
N PHE A 19 -23.77 11.21 -26.92
CA PHE A 19 -23.65 11.66 -25.56
C PHE A 19 -24.49 10.86 -24.56
N ARG A 20 -25.77 10.64 -24.89
CA ARG A 20 -26.67 9.80 -24.08
C ARG A 20 -26.16 8.36 -24.03
N GLN A 21 -25.57 7.87 -25.13
CA GLN A 21 -24.90 6.58 -25.16
C GLN A 21 -23.67 6.53 -24.24
N GLY A 22 -22.85 7.60 -24.22
CA GLY A 22 -21.72 7.73 -23.30
C GLY A 22 -22.14 7.71 -21.82
N ILE A 23 -23.16 8.49 -21.44
CA ILE A 23 -23.73 8.47 -20.09
C ILE A 23 -24.30 7.09 -19.76
N ALA A 24 -25.00 6.44 -20.68
CA ALA A 24 -25.58 5.12 -20.48
C ALA A 24 -24.50 4.04 -20.31
N ASN A 25 -23.41 4.11 -21.08
CA ASN A 25 -22.27 3.21 -20.98
C ASN A 25 -21.55 3.38 -19.65
N SER A 26 -21.19 4.61 -19.28
CA SER A 26 -20.58 4.91 -17.98
C SER A 26 -21.50 4.51 -16.81
N GLY A 27 -22.80 4.80 -16.93
CA GLY A 27 -23.79 4.41 -15.93
C GLY A 27 -23.97 2.88 -15.79
N ARG A 28 -23.71 2.10 -16.84
CA ARG A 28 -23.64 0.63 -16.76
C ARG A 28 -22.35 0.18 -16.06
N ALA A 29 -21.21 0.75 -16.45
CA ALA A 29 -19.92 0.45 -15.83
C ALA A 29 -19.94 0.70 -14.32
N VAL A 30 -20.44 1.86 -13.88
CA VAL A 30 -20.62 2.19 -12.46
C VAL A 30 -21.47 1.16 -11.74
N ARG A 31 -22.59 0.72 -12.33
CA ARG A 31 -23.47 -0.30 -11.71
C ARG A 31 -22.78 -1.66 -11.58
N THR A 32 -22.08 -2.10 -12.63
CA THR A 32 -21.31 -3.35 -12.59
C THR A 32 -20.24 -3.30 -11.52
N LEU A 33 -19.48 -2.22 -11.45
CA LEU A 33 -18.41 -2.03 -10.45
C LEU A 33 -18.98 -1.92 -9.02
N GLN A 34 -20.16 -1.34 -8.83
CA GLN A 34 -20.86 -1.35 -7.54
C GLN A 34 -21.26 -2.77 -7.12
N SER A 35 -21.77 -3.59 -8.05
CA SER A 35 -22.10 -4.99 -7.78
C SER A 35 -20.83 -5.80 -7.47
N GLU A 36 -19.75 -5.56 -8.20
CA GLU A 36 -18.43 -6.16 -7.95
C GLU A 36 -17.94 -5.76 -6.55
N LEU A 37 -17.95 -4.47 -6.20
CA LEU A 37 -17.53 -3.97 -4.89
C LEU A 37 -18.34 -4.60 -3.75
N LYS A 38 -19.65 -4.79 -3.94
CA LYS A 38 -20.52 -5.47 -2.96
C LYS A 38 -20.09 -6.93 -2.78
N SER A 39 -19.82 -7.63 -3.87
CA SER A 39 -19.35 -9.04 -3.85
C SER A 39 -17.98 -9.17 -3.17
N VAL A 40 -17.05 -8.28 -3.50
CA VAL A 40 -15.74 -8.21 -2.84
C VAL A 40 -15.93 -7.93 -1.34
N SER A 41 -16.89 -7.08 -0.98
CA SER A 41 -17.17 -6.71 0.42
C SER A 41 -17.78 -7.82 1.26
N THR A 42 -18.64 -8.65 0.68
CA THR A 42 -19.21 -9.82 1.36
C THR A 42 -18.25 -11.01 1.41
N GLY A 43 -17.11 -10.95 0.73
CA GLY A 43 -16.13 -12.03 0.70
C GLY A 43 -16.51 -13.18 -0.23
N MET A 44 -17.53 -13.00 -1.08
CA MET A 44 -18.00 -14.00 -2.04
C MET A 44 -16.99 -14.33 -3.16
N GLY A 45 -15.84 -13.62 -3.19
CA GLY A 45 -14.76 -13.80 -4.17
C GLY A 45 -13.69 -14.82 -3.82
N GLY A 46 -13.83 -15.60 -2.73
CA GLY A 46 -12.86 -16.67 -2.40
C GLY A 46 -11.44 -16.17 -2.08
N PHE A 47 -11.33 -15.06 -1.36
CA PHE A 47 -10.03 -14.46 -1.01
C PHE A 47 -9.25 -15.34 -0.02
N ALA A 48 -7.95 -15.54 -0.28
CA ALA A 48 -7.07 -16.31 0.59
C ALA A 48 -6.72 -15.57 1.90
N SER A 49 -6.90 -14.25 1.95
CA SER A 49 -6.66 -13.46 3.15
C SER A 49 -7.47 -12.17 3.18
N ALA A 50 -7.63 -11.60 4.38
CA ALA A 50 -8.19 -10.26 4.57
C ALA A 50 -7.40 -9.17 3.82
N SER A 51 -6.08 -9.34 3.67
CA SER A 51 -5.24 -8.37 2.94
C SER A 51 -5.59 -8.36 1.45
N GLN A 52 -5.77 -9.54 0.86
CA GLN A 52 -6.13 -9.68 -0.55
C GLN A 52 -7.53 -9.11 -0.80
N GLN A 53 -8.46 -9.37 0.12
CA GLN A 53 -9.79 -8.77 0.05
C GLN A 53 -9.73 -7.24 0.11
N THR A 54 -8.97 -6.67 1.04
CA THR A 54 -8.79 -5.22 1.13
C THR A 54 -8.17 -4.64 -0.14
N GLN A 55 -7.16 -5.31 -0.73
CA GLN A 55 -6.58 -4.89 -2.01
C GLN A 55 -7.61 -4.88 -3.15
N ALA A 56 -8.43 -5.93 -3.25
CA ALA A 56 -9.49 -6.01 -4.25
C ALA A 56 -10.56 -4.90 -4.04
N LYS A 57 -10.88 -4.54 -2.79
CA LYS A 57 -11.78 -3.41 -2.48
C LYS A 57 -11.20 -2.11 -3.00
N MET A 58 -9.92 -1.84 -2.72
CA MET A 58 -9.24 -0.61 -3.13
C MET A 58 -9.18 -0.49 -4.66
N ASP A 59 -8.84 -1.57 -5.36
CA ASP A 59 -8.83 -1.60 -6.83
C ASP A 59 -10.22 -1.34 -7.42
N THR A 60 -11.25 -2.05 -6.93
CA THR A 60 -12.62 -1.89 -7.42
C THR A 60 -13.15 -0.49 -7.16
N LEU A 61 -12.87 0.08 -5.97
CA LEU A 61 -13.22 1.47 -5.63
C LEU A 61 -12.51 2.47 -6.54
N SER A 62 -11.23 2.27 -6.85
CA SER A 62 -10.49 3.14 -7.78
C SER A 62 -11.13 3.14 -9.17
N ARG A 63 -11.39 1.95 -9.73
CA ARG A 63 -12.08 1.82 -11.02
C ARG A 63 -13.48 2.44 -11.00
N LEU A 64 -14.19 2.29 -9.89
CA LEU A 64 -15.52 2.88 -9.70
C LEU A 64 -15.47 4.41 -9.70
N ILE A 65 -14.48 5.00 -9.02
CA ILE A 65 -14.24 6.45 -8.98
C ILE A 65 -13.95 6.97 -10.39
N ASP A 66 -13.09 6.29 -11.16
CA ASP A 66 -12.76 6.71 -12.53
C ASP A 66 -13.99 6.66 -13.46
N ALA A 67 -14.76 5.57 -13.41
CA ALA A 67 -16.00 5.46 -14.17
C ALA A 67 -17.02 6.54 -13.77
N GLN A 68 -17.09 6.87 -12.48
CA GLN A 68 -17.98 7.91 -11.96
C GLN A 68 -17.51 9.33 -12.35
N LYS A 69 -16.19 9.59 -12.40
CA LYS A 69 -15.63 10.86 -12.91
C LYS A 69 -16.02 11.10 -14.36
N GLU A 70 -15.88 10.08 -15.20
CA GLU A 70 -16.33 10.16 -16.60
C GLU A 70 -17.84 10.39 -16.69
N LYS A 71 -18.64 9.75 -15.82
CA LYS A 71 -20.09 9.99 -15.74
C LYS A 71 -20.40 11.44 -15.39
N VAL A 72 -19.74 12.00 -14.39
CA VAL A 72 -19.93 13.39 -13.94
C VAL A 72 -19.55 14.35 -15.06
N LYS A 73 -18.42 14.12 -15.74
CA LYS A 73 -17.96 14.93 -16.86
C LYS A 73 -18.98 14.95 -18.00
N ALA A 74 -19.50 13.78 -18.38
CA ALA A 74 -20.59 13.69 -19.35
C ALA A 74 -21.86 14.37 -18.81
N LEU A 75 -22.32 14.12 -17.59
CA LEU A 75 -23.54 14.78 -17.10
C LEU A 75 -23.42 16.32 -17.09
N ARG A 76 -22.25 16.86 -16.74
CA ARG A 76 -21.97 18.30 -16.77
C ARG A 76 -22.00 18.87 -18.18
N GLN A 77 -21.34 18.21 -19.13
CA GLN A 77 -21.35 18.62 -20.53
C GLN A 77 -22.77 18.61 -21.13
N ALA A 78 -23.64 17.64 -20.79
CA ALA A 78 -25.05 17.67 -21.21
C ALA A 78 -25.80 18.83 -20.58
N TYR A 79 -25.57 19.06 -19.28
CA TYR A 79 -26.20 20.17 -18.58
C TYR A 79 -25.85 21.50 -19.25
N ASP A 80 -24.56 21.76 -19.52
CA ASP A 80 -24.10 23.01 -20.15
C ASP A 80 -24.68 23.19 -21.56
N GLN A 81 -24.73 22.11 -22.36
CA GLN A 81 -25.33 22.14 -23.69
C GLN A 81 -26.85 22.39 -23.66
N ASN A 82 -27.57 21.78 -22.72
CA ASN A 82 -29.01 22.01 -22.59
C ASN A 82 -29.31 23.41 -22.03
N LYS A 83 -28.52 23.87 -21.05
CA LYS A 83 -28.61 25.23 -20.52
C LYS A 83 -28.42 26.29 -21.62
N ALA A 84 -27.45 26.09 -22.51
CA ALA A 84 -27.19 27.00 -23.62
C ALA A 84 -28.30 27.00 -24.69
N LYS A 85 -29.01 25.87 -24.89
CA LYS A 85 -29.99 25.71 -25.98
C LYS A 85 -31.44 25.92 -25.56
N LEU A 86 -31.82 25.41 -24.39
CA LEU A 86 -33.20 25.37 -23.89
C LEU A 86 -33.42 26.33 -22.71
N GLY A 87 -32.33 26.89 -22.17
CA GLY A 87 -32.36 27.70 -20.96
C GLY A 87 -32.27 26.86 -19.69
N GLU A 88 -31.95 27.56 -18.60
CA GLU A 88 -31.73 26.95 -17.28
C GLU A 88 -33.01 26.41 -16.63
N ASN A 89 -34.15 27.01 -16.96
CA ASN A 89 -35.47 26.65 -16.41
C ASN A 89 -36.17 25.51 -17.18
N ASP A 90 -35.56 25.00 -18.25
CA ASP A 90 -36.11 23.85 -18.97
C ASP A 90 -36.06 22.58 -18.10
N ALA A 91 -37.12 21.78 -18.17
CA ALA A 91 -37.28 20.57 -17.36
C ALA A 91 -36.17 19.53 -17.64
N ALA A 92 -35.66 19.45 -18.87
CA ALA A 92 -34.54 18.56 -19.19
C ALA A 92 -33.23 19.08 -18.60
N THR A 93 -32.98 20.40 -18.66
CA THR A 93 -31.82 21.04 -18.02
C THR A 93 -31.80 20.79 -16.51
N GLN A 94 -32.94 20.98 -15.82
CA GLN A 94 -33.05 20.70 -14.38
C GLN A 94 -32.83 19.22 -14.03
N ARG A 95 -33.30 18.29 -14.89
CA ARG A 95 -33.04 16.85 -14.72
C ARG A 95 -31.56 16.52 -14.82
N TYR A 96 -30.82 17.14 -15.74
CA TYR A 96 -29.36 16.95 -15.82
C TYR A 96 -28.65 17.56 -14.62
N ALA A 97 -29.06 18.74 -14.14
CA ALA A 97 -28.51 19.34 -12.92
C ALA A 97 -28.63 18.41 -11.70
N SER A 98 -29.82 17.83 -11.49
CA SER A 98 -30.07 16.86 -10.43
C SER A 98 -29.17 15.62 -10.57
N GLN A 99 -29.01 15.10 -11.79
CA GLN A 99 -28.14 13.96 -12.05
C GLN A 99 -26.66 14.27 -11.82
N VAL A 100 -26.18 15.47 -12.21
CA VAL A 100 -24.82 15.94 -11.91
C VAL A 100 -24.62 15.97 -10.41
N ASN A 101 -25.52 16.61 -9.66
CA ASN A 101 -25.40 16.73 -8.21
C ASN A 101 -25.36 15.36 -7.52
N LYS A 102 -26.25 14.45 -7.93
CA LYS A 102 -26.24 13.07 -7.41
C LYS A 102 -24.93 12.35 -7.76
N ALA A 103 -24.47 12.48 -9.00
CA ALA A 103 -23.25 11.83 -9.45
C ALA A 103 -21.99 12.37 -8.73
N VAL A 104 -21.93 13.67 -8.46
CA VAL A 104 -20.88 14.30 -7.66
C VAL A 104 -20.94 13.83 -6.20
N ALA A 105 -22.13 13.73 -5.62
CA ALA A 105 -22.29 13.22 -4.25
C ALA A 105 -21.82 11.75 -4.14
N ASP A 106 -22.21 10.90 -5.10
CA ASP A 106 -21.74 9.51 -5.18
C ASP A 106 -20.21 9.44 -5.36
N LEU A 107 -19.64 10.29 -6.22
CA LEU A 107 -18.19 10.37 -6.43
C LEU A 107 -17.46 10.71 -5.13
N ASN A 108 -17.90 11.77 -4.44
CA ASN A 108 -17.32 12.19 -3.16
C ASN A 108 -17.43 11.06 -2.11
N ARG A 109 -18.53 10.31 -2.12
CA ARG A 109 -18.70 9.15 -1.22
C ARG A 109 -17.68 8.06 -1.54
N PHE A 110 -17.49 7.69 -2.80
CA PHE A 110 -16.52 6.66 -3.17
C PHE A 110 -15.08 7.07 -2.92
N GLU A 111 -14.72 8.34 -3.17
CA GLU A 111 -13.39 8.87 -2.85
C GLU A 111 -13.11 8.81 -1.34
N ASN A 112 -14.10 9.18 -0.51
CA ASN A 112 -13.99 9.06 0.94
C ASN A 112 -13.88 7.60 1.41
N GLU A 113 -14.66 6.69 0.81
CA GLU A 113 -14.60 5.27 1.12
C GLU A 113 -13.22 4.68 0.76
N LEU A 114 -12.69 5.01 -0.43
CA LEU A 114 -11.35 4.60 -0.84
C LEU A 114 -10.29 5.12 0.13
N LYS A 115 -10.36 6.40 0.52
CA LYS A 115 -9.44 6.99 1.50
C LYS A 115 -9.49 6.27 2.85
N GLN A 116 -10.68 5.92 3.33
CA GLN A 116 -10.83 5.17 4.59
C GLN A 116 -10.27 3.75 4.49
N VAL A 117 -10.55 3.03 3.39
CA VAL A 117 -10.05 1.68 3.18
C VAL A 117 -8.52 1.68 3.06
N ASN A 118 -7.94 2.63 2.31
CA ASN A 118 -6.49 2.83 2.23
C ASN A 118 -5.87 3.05 3.61
N LYS A 119 -6.42 3.99 4.39
CA LYS A 119 -5.92 4.30 5.74
C LYS A 119 -6.01 3.09 6.68
N GLN A 120 -7.10 2.32 6.62
CA GLN A 120 -7.23 1.10 7.41
C GLN A 120 -6.24 0.01 6.97
N ALA A 121 -5.98 -0.12 5.67
CA ALA A 121 -5.01 -1.06 5.13
C ALA A 121 -3.59 -0.71 5.60
N GLU A 122 -3.20 0.56 5.48
CA GLU A 122 -1.93 1.10 5.97
C GLU A 122 -1.75 0.84 7.48
N GLN A 123 -2.76 1.18 8.29
CA GLN A 123 -2.71 0.98 9.73
C GLN A 123 -2.52 -0.50 10.09
N LYS A 124 -3.30 -1.39 9.47
CA LYS A 124 -3.15 -2.84 9.71
C LYS A 124 -1.80 -3.37 9.25
N GLY A 125 -1.26 -2.89 8.12
CA GLY A 125 0.07 -3.24 7.64
C GLY A 125 1.15 -2.82 8.64
N MET A 126 1.09 -1.57 9.09
CA MET A 126 2.00 -1.02 10.10
C MET A 126 1.90 -1.72 11.45
N ASP A 127 0.69 -2.06 11.92
CA ASP A 127 0.47 -2.78 13.17
C ASP A 127 1.08 -4.17 13.13
N LYS A 128 0.87 -4.91 12.03
CA LYS A 128 1.50 -6.22 11.82
C LYS A 128 3.02 -6.10 11.87
N LEU A 129 3.56 -5.10 11.17
CA LEU A 129 4.99 -4.90 11.09
C LEU A 129 5.58 -4.51 12.45
N ASN A 130 4.92 -3.62 13.20
CA ASN A 130 5.32 -3.25 14.56
C ASN A 130 5.26 -4.45 15.51
N ASN A 131 4.26 -5.32 15.38
CA ASN A 131 4.16 -6.55 16.18
C ASN A 131 5.27 -7.55 15.83
N SER A 132 5.61 -7.71 14.55
CA SER A 132 6.76 -8.51 14.12
C SER A 132 8.07 -7.97 14.70
N LEU A 133 8.29 -6.65 14.64
CA LEU A 133 9.48 -6.02 15.24
C LEU A 133 9.54 -6.21 16.76
N LYS A 134 8.42 -6.07 17.47
CA LYS A 134 8.35 -6.34 18.92
C LYS A 134 8.69 -7.80 19.24
N SER A 135 8.19 -8.74 18.45
CA SER A 135 8.49 -10.16 18.61
C SER A 135 9.98 -10.44 18.40
N LEU A 136 10.56 -9.88 17.34
CA LEU A 136 12.00 -10.02 17.04
C LEU A 136 12.85 -9.37 18.13
N GLN A 137 12.43 -8.24 18.69
CA GLN A 137 13.10 -7.60 19.81
C GLN A 137 13.07 -8.48 21.08
N ALA A 138 11.93 -9.08 21.39
CA ALA A 138 11.82 -10.02 22.51
C ALA A 138 12.68 -11.28 22.31
N GLU A 139 12.69 -11.82 21.08
CA GLU A 139 13.56 -12.93 20.69
C GLU A 139 15.04 -12.56 20.86
N PHE A 140 15.46 -11.39 20.36
CA PHE A 140 16.82 -10.89 20.52
C PHE A 140 17.22 -10.70 21.99
N GLN A 141 16.32 -10.19 22.83
CA GLN A 141 16.54 -10.07 24.28
C GLN A 141 16.73 -11.44 24.93
N SER A 142 15.88 -12.42 24.61
CA SER A 142 16.00 -13.79 25.11
C SER A 142 17.32 -14.45 24.71
N ILE A 143 17.74 -14.25 23.46
CA ILE A 143 19.05 -14.72 22.98
C ILE A 143 20.17 -14.04 23.79
N THR A 144 20.07 -12.74 24.03
CA THR A 144 21.12 -11.96 24.72
C THR A 144 21.27 -12.34 26.20
N THR A 145 20.17 -12.63 26.90
CA THR A 145 20.21 -13.07 28.31
C THR A 145 20.58 -14.55 28.47
N GLY A 146 20.71 -15.30 27.36
CA GLY A 146 21.04 -16.72 27.39
C GLY A 146 19.87 -17.64 27.77
N MET A 147 18.64 -17.11 27.82
CA MET A 147 17.44 -17.90 28.13
C MET A 147 17.09 -18.95 27.04
N GLY A 148 17.76 -18.90 25.89
CA GLY A 148 17.54 -19.83 24.77
C GLY A 148 18.25 -21.19 24.88
N GLY A 149 18.93 -21.50 25.99
CA GLY A 149 19.54 -22.83 26.19
C GLY A 149 20.66 -23.15 25.19
N PHE A 150 21.49 -22.15 24.84
CA PHE A 150 22.57 -22.31 23.87
C PHE A 150 23.69 -23.20 24.42
N SER A 151 24.18 -24.12 23.60
CA SER A 151 25.23 -25.08 23.98
C SER A 151 26.60 -24.40 24.12
N ASN A 152 26.82 -23.31 23.38
CA ASN A 152 28.05 -22.51 23.43
C ASN A 152 27.82 -21.08 22.92
N ALA A 153 28.84 -20.23 23.10
CA ALA A 153 28.80 -18.83 22.69
C ALA A 153 28.63 -18.64 21.16
N THR A 154 29.14 -19.57 20.34
CA THR A 154 29.05 -19.48 18.88
C THR A 154 27.63 -19.71 18.38
N GLU A 155 26.92 -20.66 18.98
CA GLU A 155 25.50 -20.89 18.72
C GLU A 155 24.66 -19.68 19.13
N GLN A 156 24.95 -19.08 20.29
CA GLN A 156 24.29 -17.86 20.73
C GLN A 156 24.55 -16.68 19.77
N THR A 157 25.80 -16.47 19.33
CA THR A 157 26.13 -15.40 18.37
C THR A 157 25.45 -15.64 17.01
N ARG A 158 25.37 -16.88 16.53
CA ARG A 158 24.61 -17.22 15.31
C ARG A 158 23.13 -16.84 15.44
N ALA A 159 22.50 -17.18 16.56
CA ALA A 159 21.11 -16.80 16.82
C ALA A 159 20.92 -15.27 16.85
N LYS A 160 21.88 -14.52 17.44
CA LYS A 160 21.86 -13.04 17.40
C LYS A 160 21.94 -12.50 15.98
N VAL A 161 22.83 -13.04 15.15
CA VAL A 161 22.97 -12.65 13.73
C VAL A 161 21.67 -12.88 12.98
N ASP A 162 21.05 -14.06 13.15
CA ASP A 162 19.81 -14.42 12.46
C ASP A 162 18.65 -13.47 12.82
N VAL A 163 18.39 -13.24 14.11
CA VAL A 163 17.30 -12.34 14.52
C VAL A 163 17.57 -10.88 14.15
N LEU A 164 18.83 -10.43 14.19
CA LEU A 164 19.21 -9.08 13.75
C LEU A 164 19.02 -8.91 12.24
N SER A 165 19.36 -9.93 11.44
CA SER A 165 19.12 -9.92 9.99
C SER A 165 17.62 -9.81 9.69
N ARG A 166 16.79 -10.64 10.34
CA ARG A 166 15.32 -10.55 10.22
C ARG A 166 14.78 -9.19 10.66
N THR A 167 15.35 -8.60 11.70
CA THR A 167 14.97 -7.26 12.20
C THR A 167 15.31 -6.17 11.20
N VAL A 168 16.50 -6.20 10.61
CA VAL A 168 16.93 -5.28 9.55
C VAL A 168 15.98 -5.35 8.36
N ASP A 169 15.61 -6.56 7.92
CA ASP A 169 14.68 -6.74 6.79
C ASP A 169 13.30 -6.17 7.10
N LYS A 170 12.77 -6.42 8.30
CA LYS A 170 11.48 -5.87 8.74
C LYS A 170 11.52 -4.35 8.91
N GLN A 171 12.64 -3.79 9.36
CA GLN A 171 12.79 -2.34 9.48
C GLN A 171 12.87 -1.68 8.09
N LYS A 172 13.51 -2.32 7.10
CA LYS A 172 13.49 -1.88 5.70
C LYS A 172 12.08 -1.89 5.12
N GLU A 173 11.30 -2.93 5.42
CA GLU A 173 9.88 -3.00 5.04
C GLU A 173 9.07 -1.84 5.67
N LYS A 174 9.30 -1.54 6.96
CA LYS A 174 8.67 -0.39 7.66
C LYS A 174 8.92 0.93 6.93
N ILE A 175 10.17 1.16 6.56
CA ILE A 175 10.59 2.40 5.91
C ILE A 175 9.90 2.53 4.55
N ARG A 176 9.80 1.44 3.78
CA ARG A 176 9.08 1.44 2.50
C ARG A 176 7.60 1.78 2.67
N GLU A 177 6.92 1.18 3.64
CA GLU A 177 5.50 1.49 3.93
C GLU A 177 5.32 2.95 4.35
N LEU A 178 6.18 3.46 5.23
CA LEU A 178 6.16 4.87 5.64
C LEU A 178 6.43 5.83 4.47
N GLN A 179 7.34 5.48 3.57
CA GLN A 179 7.62 6.26 2.35
C GLN A 179 6.41 6.28 1.40
N GLN A 180 5.71 5.15 1.25
CA GLN A 180 4.49 5.13 0.45
C GLN A 180 3.38 5.98 1.07
N ALA A 181 3.18 5.89 2.38
CA ALA A 181 2.21 6.71 3.10
C ALA A 181 2.56 8.21 3.04
N TYR A 182 3.84 8.55 3.14
CA TYR A 182 4.33 9.91 2.93
C TYR A 182 4.01 10.44 1.52
N ASN A 183 4.28 9.66 0.48
CA ASN A 183 4.00 10.06 -0.91
C ASN A 183 2.50 10.26 -1.17
N ARG A 184 1.64 9.43 -0.56
CA ARG A 184 0.18 9.61 -0.63
C ARG A 184 -0.26 10.88 0.09
N ALA A 185 0.19 11.09 1.32
CA ALA A 185 -0.11 12.31 2.07
C ALA A 185 0.36 13.57 1.33
N LYS A 186 1.55 13.52 0.73
CA LYS A 186 2.09 14.61 -0.10
C LYS A 186 1.21 14.90 -1.32
N THR A 187 0.65 13.87 -1.96
CA THR A 187 -0.19 14.02 -3.16
C THR A 187 -1.61 14.48 -2.81
N GLU A 188 -2.20 13.96 -1.74
CA GLU A 188 -3.58 14.25 -1.35
C GLU A 188 -3.73 15.53 -0.52
N GLU A 189 -2.80 15.79 0.40
CA GLU A 189 -2.92 16.83 1.43
C GLU A 189 -1.84 17.91 1.29
N GLY A 190 -0.84 17.68 0.43
CA GLY A 190 0.29 18.57 0.21
C GLY A 190 1.50 18.25 1.10
N GLU A 191 2.68 18.65 0.65
CA GLU A 191 3.96 18.38 1.34
C GLU A 191 4.06 19.05 2.71
N ALA A 192 3.43 20.21 2.88
CA ALA A 192 3.39 20.95 4.15
C ALA A 192 2.28 20.47 5.10
N SER A 193 1.55 19.40 4.75
CA SER A 193 0.52 18.84 5.63
C SER A 193 1.13 18.23 6.89
N GLN A 194 0.37 18.30 8.00
CA GLN A 194 0.79 17.68 9.25
C GLN A 194 0.98 16.17 9.12
N SER A 195 0.20 15.51 8.26
CA SER A 195 0.32 14.07 7.99
C SER A 195 1.63 13.74 7.29
N ALA A 196 2.00 14.47 6.22
CA ALA A 196 3.26 14.30 5.52
C ALA A 196 4.46 14.54 6.46
N GLN A 197 4.42 15.60 7.28
CA GLN A 197 5.46 15.87 8.28
C GLN A 197 5.62 14.72 9.29
N ARG A 198 4.50 14.20 9.82
CA ARG A 198 4.52 13.04 10.73
C ARG A 198 5.10 11.78 10.10
N TYR A 199 4.82 11.51 8.82
CA TYR A 199 5.43 10.37 8.14
C TYR A 199 6.93 10.60 7.92
N ALA A 200 7.36 11.81 7.55
CA ALA A 200 8.78 12.13 7.43
C ALA A 200 9.55 11.92 8.74
N GLU A 201 9.01 12.38 9.87
CA GLU A 201 9.60 12.12 11.19
C GLU A 201 9.69 10.62 11.51
N GLN A 202 8.64 9.86 11.21
CA GLN A 202 8.64 8.41 11.41
C GLN A 202 9.68 7.71 10.53
N ILE A 203 9.85 8.14 9.27
CA ILE A 203 10.89 7.62 8.37
C ILE A 203 12.27 7.89 8.96
N HIS A 204 12.54 9.10 9.45
CA HIS A 204 13.82 9.44 10.06
C HIS A 204 14.13 8.59 11.31
N ARG A 205 13.13 8.39 12.18
CA ARG A 205 13.26 7.51 13.36
C ARG A 205 13.52 6.07 12.94
N ALA A 206 12.73 5.55 12.00
CA ALA A 206 12.86 4.19 11.52
C ALA A 206 14.21 3.93 10.83
N THR A 207 14.73 4.93 10.09
CA THR A 207 16.06 4.88 9.47
C THR A 207 17.17 4.87 10.51
N SER A 208 17.03 5.68 11.57
CA SER A 208 18.00 5.69 12.67
C SER A 208 18.04 4.34 13.41
N GLU A 209 16.88 3.72 13.64
CA GLU A 209 16.78 2.36 14.19
C GLU A 209 17.40 1.31 13.26
N LEU A 210 17.14 1.41 11.94
CA LEU A 210 17.73 0.52 10.95
C LEU A 210 19.27 0.55 11.02
N ASN A 211 19.86 1.74 11.02
CA ASN A 211 21.31 1.91 11.08
C ASN A 211 21.91 1.30 12.35
N ARG A 212 21.19 1.39 13.48
CA ARG A 212 21.60 0.74 14.73
C ARG A 212 21.61 -0.78 14.60
N PHE A 213 20.53 -1.37 14.06
CA PHE A 213 20.46 -2.83 13.85
C PHE A 213 21.50 -3.32 12.85
N GLU A 214 21.76 -2.58 11.77
CA GLU A 214 22.81 -2.91 10.80
C GLU A 214 24.21 -2.88 11.46
N SER A 215 24.47 -1.89 12.32
CA SER A 215 25.73 -1.82 13.08
C SER A 215 25.89 -2.99 14.05
N GLN A 216 24.82 -3.36 14.77
CA GLN A 216 24.80 -4.52 15.67
C GLN A 216 25.00 -5.83 14.90
N LEU A 217 24.37 -5.97 13.73
CA LEU A 217 24.51 -7.14 12.85
C LEU A 217 25.96 -7.27 12.36
N GLN A 218 26.58 -6.17 11.93
CA GLN A 218 27.98 -6.15 11.54
C GLN A 218 28.92 -6.52 12.69
N GLN A 219 28.63 -6.07 13.91
CA GLN A 219 29.40 -6.46 15.09
C GLN A 219 29.25 -7.96 15.38
N ALA A 220 28.02 -8.48 15.40
CA ALA A 220 27.76 -9.89 15.66
C ALA A 220 28.41 -10.81 14.61
N ASN A 221 28.41 -10.41 13.33
CA ASN A 221 29.13 -11.13 12.28
C ASN A 221 30.65 -11.14 12.53
N ARG A 222 31.25 -10.00 12.88
CA ARG A 222 32.69 -9.95 13.22
C ARG A 222 33.04 -10.82 14.41
N GLU A 223 32.19 -10.86 15.44
CA GLU A 223 32.37 -11.76 16.59
C GLU A 223 32.31 -13.22 16.17
N LEU A 224 31.38 -13.58 15.27
CA LEU A 224 31.24 -14.92 14.74
C LEU A 224 32.47 -15.35 13.93
N ASP A 225 33.00 -14.47 13.08
CA ASP A 225 34.22 -14.72 12.31
C ASP A 225 35.43 -14.93 13.21
N GLN A 226 35.58 -14.10 14.25
CA GLN A 226 36.64 -14.24 15.24
C GLN A 226 36.54 -15.56 16.01
N GLN A 227 35.33 -15.98 16.37
CA GLN A 227 35.10 -17.27 17.02
C GLN A 227 35.45 -18.44 16.08
N GLY A 228 35.06 -18.37 14.81
CA GLY A 228 35.44 -19.35 13.78
C GLY A 228 36.96 -19.48 13.64
N ASN A 229 37.68 -18.36 13.55
CA ASN A 229 39.13 -18.34 13.47
C ASN A 229 39.81 -18.95 14.71
N ARG A 230 39.27 -18.70 15.91
CA ARG A 230 39.77 -19.31 17.15
C ARG A 230 39.58 -20.82 17.16
N LEU A 231 38.42 -21.31 16.72
CA LEU A 231 38.13 -22.74 16.62
C LEU A 231 39.05 -23.45 15.61
N LEU A 232 39.27 -22.83 14.44
CA LEU A 232 40.21 -23.33 13.44
C LEU A 232 41.64 -23.41 14.01
N ASN A 233 42.11 -22.35 14.67
CA ASN A 233 43.43 -22.33 15.29
C ASN A 233 43.57 -23.37 16.41
N PHE A 234 42.51 -23.62 17.17
CA PHE A 234 42.48 -24.67 18.18
C PHE A 234 42.55 -26.06 17.54
N GLY A 235 41.77 -26.30 16.48
CA GLY A 235 41.81 -27.55 15.71
C GLY A 235 43.20 -27.85 15.17
N ASN A 236 43.84 -26.87 14.53
CA ASN A 236 45.20 -27.01 13.99
C ASN A 236 46.23 -27.34 15.10
N ARG A 237 46.09 -26.75 16.29
CA ARG A 237 46.97 -27.06 17.44
C ARG A 237 46.72 -28.45 18.00
N MET A 238 45.46 -28.89 18.08
CA MET A 238 45.09 -30.23 18.53
C MET A 238 45.57 -31.31 17.55
N GLU A 239 45.46 -31.05 16.25
CA GLU A 239 45.97 -31.95 15.21
C GLU A 239 47.49 -32.08 15.29
N ALA A 240 48.22 -30.96 15.43
CA ALA A 240 49.66 -30.99 15.65
C ALA A 240 50.03 -31.79 16.92
N MET A 241 49.32 -31.57 18.03
CA MET A 241 49.54 -32.32 19.28
C MET A 241 49.23 -33.82 19.12
N GLY A 242 48.15 -34.17 18.41
CA GLY A 242 47.80 -35.56 18.10
C GLY A 242 48.88 -36.26 17.27
N ASN A 243 49.38 -35.59 16.23
CA ASN A 243 50.49 -36.08 15.40
C ASN A 243 51.77 -36.28 16.22
N HIS A 244 52.07 -35.38 17.17
CA HIS A 244 53.20 -35.54 18.08
C HIS A 244 53.02 -36.70 19.06
N LEU A 245 51.82 -36.93 19.59
CA LEU A 245 51.53 -38.06 20.48
C LEU A 245 51.55 -39.40 19.75
N GLN A 246 51.10 -39.45 18.50
CA GLN A 246 51.12 -40.65 17.67
C GLN A 246 52.53 -41.03 17.21
N ASN A 247 53.43 -40.05 17.02
CA ASN A 247 54.84 -40.30 16.70
C ASN A 247 55.72 -40.56 17.94
N ALA A 248 55.22 -40.28 19.15
CA ALA A 248 55.96 -40.45 20.41
C ALA A 248 55.57 -41.71 21.20
N GLY A 249 54.59 -42.48 20.73
CA GLY A 249 54.23 -43.81 21.22
C GLY A 249 54.69 -44.90 20.26
#